data_AF-A0A9E3GCR2-F1
#
_entry.id   AF-A0A9E3GCR2-F1
#
_cell.length_a   1.000
_cell.length_b   1.000
_cell.length_c   1.000
_cell.angle_alpha   90.00
_cell.angle_beta   90.00
_cell.angle_gamma   90.00
#
_symmetry.space_group_name_H-M   'P 1'
#
loop_
_entity.id
_entity.type
_entity.pdbx_description
1 polymer ?
#
loop_
_entity_poly.entity_id
_entity_poly.type
_entity_poly.pdbx_seq_one_letter_code
_entity_poly.pdbx_strand_id
1 'polypeptide(L)' 'MDQRAREQPARAQRTRRTVDLSASTHRALDIWQREAADRLGVARVTGQEVITALIDQLLVDPKLTDQVTRAIHARR' A
#
# COMPACT_ATOMS: atom_id res chain seq x y z
N MET A 1 -40.46 23.38 -7.70
CA MET A 1 -39.13 24.01 -7.76
C MET A 1 -38.80 24.39 -6.33
N ASP A 2 -37.81 23.91 -5.60
CA ASP A 2 -36.63 23.05 -5.78
C ASP A 2 -36.26 22.72 -4.32
N GLN A 3 -35.88 21.50 -3.94
CA GLN A 3 -34.47 21.13 -3.95
C GLN A 3 -34.42 19.63 -3.64
N ARG A 4 -34.02 18.83 -4.62
CA ARG A 4 -33.40 17.54 -4.33
C ARG A 4 -32.10 17.85 -3.62
N ALA A 5 -32.07 17.69 -2.31
CA ALA A 5 -30.82 17.56 -1.57
C ALA A 5 -30.07 16.39 -2.21
N ARG A 6 -29.14 16.72 -3.11
CA ARG A 6 -28.20 15.77 -3.69
C ARG A 6 -27.30 15.37 -2.53
N GLU A 7 -27.62 14.27 -1.87
CA GLU A 7 -26.68 13.52 -1.05
C GLU A 7 -25.53 13.13 -1.97
N GLN A 8 -24.54 14.01 -2.08
CA GLN A 8 -23.27 13.67 -2.68
C GLN A 8 -22.67 12.61 -1.76
N PRO A 9 -22.37 11.40 -2.25
CA PRO A 9 -21.71 10.40 -1.42
C PRO A 9 -20.41 11.04 -0.94
N ALA A 10 -20.27 11.16 0.38
CA ALA A 10 -19.06 11.68 1.00
C ALA A 10 -17.89 10.88 0.42
N ARG A 11 -17.14 11.50 -0.49
CA ARG A 11 -16.03 10.87 -1.17
C ARG A 11 -15.02 10.52 -0.09
N ALA A 12 -15.01 9.26 0.33
CA ALA A 12 -14.20 8.76 1.43
C ALA A 12 -12.81 9.39 1.35
N GLN A 13 -12.51 10.26 2.31
CA GLN A 13 -11.31 11.07 2.27
C GLN A 13 -10.12 10.13 2.45
N ARG A 14 -9.45 9.78 1.36
CA ARG A 14 -8.29 8.88 1.39
C ARG A 14 -7.16 9.59 2.14
N THR A 15 -6.83 9.10 3.33
CA THR A 15 -5.64 9.54 4.06
C THR A 15 -4.40 9.06 3.31
N ARG A 16 -3.58 9.99 2.82
CA ARG A 16 -2.29 9.66 2.20
C ARG A 16 -1.24 9.48 3.31
N ARG A 17 -0.53 8.35 3.28
CA ARG A 17 0.67 8.14 4.09
C ARG A 17 1.87 8.16 3.14
N THR A 18 2.81 9.08 3.37
CA THR A 18 4.09 9.14 2.65
C THR A 18 5.13 8.40 3.50
N VAL A 19 5.98 7.61 2.85
CA VAL A 19 7.08 6.90 3.50
C VAL A 19 8.36 7.32 2.81
N ASP A 20 9.32 7.79 3.60
CA ASP A 20 10.65 8.09 3.10
C ASP A 20 11.41 6.78 2.91
N LEU A 21 11.82 6.52 1.66
CA LEU A 21 12.63 5.37 1.29
C LEU A 21 14.00 5.89 0.87
N SER A 22 15.06 5.18 1.27
CA SER A 22 16.38 5.43 0.70
C SER A 22 16.36 5.17 -0.81
N ALA A 23 17.24 5.82 -1.56
CA ALA A 23 17.35 5.62 -3.00
C ALA A 23 17.58 4.14 -3.37
N SER A 24 18.35 3.41 -2.55
CA SER A 24 18.59 1.98 -2.75
C SER A 24 17.32 1.15 -2.54
N THR A 25 16.54 1.42 -1.49
CA THR A 25 15.26 0.73 -1.25
C THR A 25 14.24 1.04 -2.34
N HIS A 26 14.17 2.29 -2.80
CA HIS A 26 13.28 2.67 -3.90
C HIS A 26 13.64 1.95 -5.21
N ARG A 27 14.94 1.82 -5.52
CA ARG A 27 15.41 1.07 -6.70
C ARG A 27 15.10 -0.43 -6.58
N ALA A 28 15.33 -1.03 -5.42
CA ALA A 28 15.01 -2.44 -5.19
C ALA A 28 13.50 -2.70 -5.36
N LEU A 29 12.65 -1.78 -4.90
CA LEU A 29 11.21 -1.87 -5.09
C LEU A 29 10.82 -1.77 -6.57
N ASP A 30 11.38 -0.82 -7.34
CA ASP A 30 11.10 -0.68 -8.78
C ASP A 30 11.43 -1.96 -9.57
N ILE A 31 12.58 -2.59 -9.25
CA ILE A 31 12.98 -3.86 -9.88
C ILE A 31 11.96 -4.95 -9.55
N TRP A 32 11.64 -5.13 -8.26
CA TRP A 32 10.68 -6.13 -7.83
C TRP A 32 9.29 -5.91 -8.45
N GLN A 33 8.85 -4.65 -8.63
CA GLN A 33 7.57 -4.32 -9.24
C GLN A 33 7.49 -4.72 -10.71
N ARG A 34 8.57 -4.55 -11.46
CA ARG A 34 8.67 -5.01 -12.86
C ARG A 34 8.54 -6.52 -12.92
N GLU A 35 9.33 -7.23 -12.12
CA GLU A 35 9.25 -8.70 -12.08
C GLU A 35 7.88 -9.20 -11.61
N ALA A 36 7.26 -8.52 -10.65
CA ALA A 36 5.91 -8.85 -10.19
C ALA A 36 4.88 -8.62 -11.30
N ALA A 37 5.00 -7.54 -12.06
CA ALA A 37 4.14 -7.27 -13.22
C ALA A 37 4.27 -8.37 -14.28
N ASP A 38 5.50 -8.78 -14.58
CA ASP A 38 5.79 -9.87 -15.51
C ASP A 38 5.18 -11.20 -15.03
N ARG A 39 5.35 -11.54 -13.74
CA ARG A 39 4.77 -12.76 -13.14
C ARG A 39 3.23 -12.75 -13.13
N LEU A 40 2.63 -11.60 -12.92
CA LEU A 40 1.17 -11.43 -12.88
C LEU A 40 0.55 -11.25 -14.28
N GLY A 41 1.37 -11.05 -15.32
CA GLY A 41 0.90 -10.76 -16.68
C GLY A 41 0.22 -9.40 -16.82
N VAL A 42 0.54 -8.44 -15.94
CA VAL A 42 -0.06 -7.09 -15.95
C VAL A 42 0.93 -6.04 -16.47
N ALA A 43 0.43 -4.93 -16.98
CA ALA A 43 1.27 -3.88 -17.56
C ALA A 43 2.19 -3.20 -16.54
N ARG A 44 1.77 -3.09 -15.28
CA ARG A 44 2.58 -2.55 -14.17
C ARG A 44 1.99 -2.94 -12.83
N VAL A 45 2.85 -3.00 -11.83
CA VAL A 45 2.47 -3.02 -10.41
C VAL A 45 2.92 -1.70 -9.80
N THR A 46 1.99 -0.90 -9.29
CA THR A 46 2.28 0.42 -8.73
C THR A 46 2.67 0.36 -7.25
N GLY A 47 3.42 1.35 -6.76
CA GLY A 47 3.81 1.41 -5.35
C GLY A 47 2.61 1.43 -4.41
N GLN A 48 1.53 2.09 -4.85
CA GLN A 48 0.28 2.13 -4.10
C GLN A 48 -0.37 0.74 -3.98
N GLU A 49 -0.41 -0.05 -5.04
CA GLU A 49 -0.95 -1.42 -4.99
C GLU A 49 -0.15 -2.30 -4.05
N VAL A 50 1.19 -2.20 -4.11
CA VAL A 50 2.08 -2.93 -3.20
C VAL A 50 1.82 -2.55 -1.75
N ILE A 51 1.81 -1.25 -1.43
CA ILE A 51 1.61 -0.78 -0.07
C ILE A 51 0.21 -1.14 0.44
N THR A 52 -0.81 -1.03 -0.41
CA THR A 52 -2.19 -1.38 -0.05
C THR A 52 -2.28 -2.87 0.26
N ALA A 53 -1.76 -3.74 -0.61
CA ALA A 53 -1.75 -5.18 -0.39
C ALA A 53 -0.96 -5.57 0.87
N LEU A 54 0.19 -4.94 1.14
CA LEU A 54 0.97 -5.18 2.34
C LEU A 54 0.22 -4.76 3.62
N ILE A 55 -0.49 -3.64 3.59
CA ILE A 55 -1.31 -3.20 4.73
C ILE A 55 -2.47 -4.15 4.94
N ASP A 56 -3.19 -4.51 3.88
CA ASP A 56 -4.32 -5.43 3.98
C ASP A 56 -3.88 -6.78 4.56
N GLN A 57 -2.74 -7.32 4.09
CA GLN A 57 -2.14 -8.53 4.65
C GLN A 57 -1.70 -8.35 6.11
N LEU A 58 -1.07 -7.22 6.45
CA LEU A 58 -0.61 -6.94 7.81
C LEU A 58 -1.76 -6.93 8.83
N LEU A 59 -2.95 -6.54 8.40
CA LEU A 59 -4.14 -6.43 9.26
C LEU A 59 -4.90 -7.75 9.44
N VAL A 60 -4.66 -8.75 8.59
CA VAL A 60 -5.40 -10.03 8.62
C VAL A 60 -4.51 -11.26 8.87
N ASP A 61 -3.20 -11.18 8.68
CA ASP A 61 -2.23 -12.26 8.92
C ASP A 61 -1.47 -12.03 10.24
N PRO A 62 -1.80 -12.76 11.33
CA PRO A 62 -1.13 -12.63 12.62
C PRO A 62 0.38 -12.90 12.55
N LYS A 63 0.80 -13.81 11.64
CA LYS A 63 2.22 -14.14 11.48
C LYS A 63 2.98 -12.97 10.87
N LEU A 64 2.37 -12.25 9.93
CA LEU A 64 2.95 -11.04 9.36
C LEU A 64 2.99 -9.91 10.38
N THR A 65 1.92 -9.72 11.17
CA THR A 65 1.89 -8.76 12.28
C THR A 65 3.03 -8.98 13.26
N ASP A 66 3.25 -10.23 13.68
CA ASP A 66 4.32 -10.60 14.60
C ASP A 66 5.71 -10.35 14.01
N GLN A 67 5.91 -10.68 12.72
CA GLN A 67 7.16 -10.42 12.02
C GLN A 67 7.49 -8.93 11.95
N VAL A 68 6.51 -8.11 11.58
CA VAL A 68 6.67 -6.65 11.49
C VAL A 68 6.92 -6.06 12.88
N THR A 69 6.19 -6.50 13.90
CA THR A 69 6.39 -6.07 15.29
C THR A 69 7.81 -6.36 15.77
N ARG A 70 8.32 -7.59 15.55
CA ARG A 70 9.71 -7.95 15.86
C ARG A 70 10.72 -7.10 15.10
N ALA A 71 10.50 -6.85 13.82
CA ALA A 71 11.40 -6.04 13.00
C ALA A 71 11.44 -4.57 13.47
N ILE A 72 10.32 -4.02 13.94
CA ILE A 72 10.26 -2.68 14.54
C ILE A 72 11.01 -2.66 15.87
N HIS A 73 10.82 -3.66 16.73
CA HIS A 73 11.55 -3.77 18.00
C HIS A 73 13.06 -3.85 17.80
N ALA A 74 13.53 -4.62 16.82
CA ALA A 74 14.97 -4.76 16.55
C ALA A 74 15.65 -3.47 16.03
N ARG A 75 14.87 -2.47 15.60
CA ARG A 75 15.38 -1.19 15.08
C ARG A 75 15.31 -0.04 16.09
N ARG A 76 14.68 -0.27 17.24
CA ARG A 76 14.60 0.69 18.36
C ARG A 76 15.67 0.36 19.38
#